data_AF-A0A4S5D0I3-F1
#
_entry.id   AF-A0A4S5D0I3-F1
#
_cell.length_a   1.000
_cell.length_b   1.000
_cell.length_c   1.000
_cell.angle_alpha   90.00
_cell.angle_beta   90.00
_cell.angle_gamma   90.00
#
_symmetry.space_group_name_H-M   'P 1'
#
loop_
_entity.id
_entity.type
_entity.pdbx_description
1 polymer ?
#
loop_
_entity_poly.entity_id
_entity_poly.type
_entity_poly.pdbx_seq_one_letter_code
_entity_poly.pdbx_strand_id
1 'polypeptide(L)'
;MEIPEATVENIEAAIRKLAGPDADELRVPAPAAFMSFFADAGLLQLVITWARRSAGSKATFDDIDCKAPGFKANLEKLLGRPYALAAWVMAKLLLDTNGQRMGRSEGKVYSSYLDAMDEFDFPRTHPSSGGVNLLCVQGSSREFIRPLYEGSDGDRKLRQFGEVRVVVQAALAHIAQDWSARKLLDISEAATQLTRELVENSDWWARTDERGVFYSKGIRAITFRHVDIDDDGVERFSGDNTHVRNYLHQSLAEDSVRHPAIGSDRKQDLRVLSFVELSIVDSGPGLARRWLSSGAKDRREVSDVRKLPISEEEEAVVACFRKWATSSGDTNRGVGLFAVARLLRKRNGFMRLRTGRLSFLFGTRSAISDIERRLTSEKKDISLPYLQLEDKTHVFLEDGKMLFFLRPWTEEALGAVEGTSFSILLPA
;
A
#
# COMPACT_ATOMS: atom_id res chain seq x y z
N MET A 1 17.53 10.31 -11.07
CA MET A 1 17.04 10.28 -9.67
C MET A 1 17.48 9.00 -8.98
N GLU A 2 17.84 9.04 -7.70
CA GLU A 2 18.11 7.85 -6.88
C GLU A 2 16.89 7.53 -6.02
N ILE A 3 16.59 6.23 -5.81
CA ILE A 3 15.60 5.83 -4.82
C ILE A 3 16.07 6.32 -3.43
N PRO A 4 15.23 7.07 -2.70
CA PRO A 4 15.64 7.64 -1.43
C PRO A 4 15.70 6.58 -0.32
N GLU A 5 16.18 6.99 0.85
CA GLU A 5 15.99 6.25 2.09
C GLU A 5 14.51 5.88 2.31
N ALA A 6 14.29 4.70 2.88
CA ALA A 6 12.97 4.08 3.03
C ALA A 6 12.15 4.69 4.19
N THR A 7 11.86 6.00 4.09
CA THR A 7 10.88 6.74 4.91
C THR A 7 9.83 7.41 4.05
N VAL A 8 8.59 7.52 4.54
CA VAL A 8 7.47 8.11 3.79
C VAL A 8 7.82 9.53 3.34
N GLU A 9 8.44 10.32 4.20
CA GLU A 9 8.80 11.72 3.92
C GLU A 9 9.84 11.84 2.81
N ASN A 10 10.91 11.04 2.88
CA ASN A 10 11.95 11.03 1.85
C ASN A 10 11.40 10.55 0.50
N ILE A 11 10.48 9.59 0.52
CA ILE A 11 9.78 9.09 -0.67
C ILE A 11 8.88 10.17 -1.28
N GLU A 12 8.05 10.85 -0.49
CA GLU A 12 7.20 11.93 -1.01
C GLU A 12 8.02 13.12 -1.53
N ALA A 13 9.16 13.41 -0.90
CA ALA A 13 10.12 14.40 -1.41
C ALA A 13 10.71 13.98 -2.77
N ALA A 14 11.04 12.69 -2.95
CA ALA A 14 11.48 12.17 -4.24
C ALA A 14 10.35 12.21 -5.31
N ILE A 15 9.12 11.87 -4.95
CA ILE A 15 7.95 11.95 -5.85
C ILE A 15 7.75 13.39 -6.36
N ARG A 16 7.89 14.40 -5.48
CA ARG A 16 7.81 15.82 -5.89
C ARG A 16 8.88 16.18 -6.94
N LYS A 17 10.08 15.62 -6.82
CA LYS A 17 11.20 15.84 -7.76
C LYS A 17 10.98 15.18 -9.13
N LEU A 18 10.04 14.24 -9.28
CA LEU A 18 9.70 13.62 -10.58
C LEU A 18 9.07 14.60 -11.59
N ALA A 19 8.87 15.87 -11.24
CA ALA A 19 8.48 16.92 -12.17
C ALA A 19 9.68 17.58 -12.89
N GLY A 20 10.92 17.31 -12.46
CA GLY A 20 12.14 17.90 -13.01
C GLY A 20 12.72 17.16 -14.24
N PRO A 21 13.73 17.74 -14.90
CA PRO A 21 14.35 17.18 -16.12
C PRO A 21 15.13 15.87 -15.88
N ASP A 22 15.63 15.63 -14.66
CA ASP A 22 16.40 14.42 -14.31
C ASP A 22 15.52 13.21 -13.94
N ALA A 23 14.23 13.28 -14.26
CA ALA A 23 13.24 12.26 -13.93
C ALA A 23 13.23 11.06 -14.89
N ASP A 24 14.03 11.07 -15.97
CA ASP A 24 14.04 9.97 -16.95
C ASP A 24 14.90 8.77 -16.52
N GLU A 25 15.84 8.98 -15.61
CA GLU A 25 16.71 7.93 -15.07
C GLU A 25 16.41 7.66 -13.60
N LEU A 26 16.30 6.39 -13.24
CA LEU A 26 16.15 5.91 -11.88
C LEU A 26 17.33 5.01 -11.50
N ARG A 27 18.01 5.34 -10.41
CA ARG A 27 18.98 4.45 -9.77
C ARG A 27 18.29 3.65 -8.68
N VAL A 28 18.33 2.33 -8.81
CA VAL A 28 17.78 1.36 -7.87
C VAL A 28 18.94 0.88 -6.99
N PRO A 29 19.01 1.32 -5.73
CA PRO A 29 20.10 0.99 -4.83
C PRO A 29 20.04 -0.48 -4.43
N ALA A 30 21.12 -0.95 -3.81
CA ALA A 30 21.09 -2.19 -3.08
C ALA A 30 19.99 -2.18 -1.99
N PRO A 31 19.47 -3.34 -1.60
CA PRO A 31 18.40 -3.42 -0.61
C PRO A 31 18.83 -2.77 0.71
N ALA A 32 18.08 -1.77 1.16
CA ALA A 32 18.26 -1.17 2.47
C ALA A 32 18.11 -2.25 3.57
N ALA A 33 18.93 -2.14 4.62
CA ALA A 33 18.84 -3.02 5.79
C ALA A 33 17.57 -2.79 6.62
N PHE A 34 16.98 -1.61 6.51
CA PHE A 34 15.80 -1.20 7.26
C PHE A 34 14.78 -0.47 6.38
N MET A 35 13.50 -0.63 6.72
CA MET A 35 12.39 0.14 6.16
C MET A 35 11.43 0.56 7.27
N SER A 36 11.11 1.84 7.32
CA SER A 36 10.03 2.37 8.16
C SER A 36 8.68 1.86 7.67
N PHE A 37 7.61 2.12 8.44
CA PHE A 37 6.27 1.75 7.97
C PHE A 37 5.88 2.49 6.70
N PHE A 38 5.17 1.77 5.83
CA PHE A 38 4.64 2.20 4.55
C PHE A 38 5.68 2.55 3.49
N ALA A 39 6.97 2.39 3.81
CA ALA A 39 8.05 2.74 2.90
C ALA A 39 8.09 1.85 1.66
N ASP A 40 7.91 0.53 1.80
CA ASP A 40 7.94 -0.39 0.65
C ASP A 40 6.82 -0.07 -0.37
N ALA A 41 5.63 0.23 0.14
CA ALA A 41 4.49 0.66 -0.67
C ALA A 41 4.74 2.02 -1.35
N GLY A 42 5.31 2.98 -0.61
CA GLY A 42 5.69 4.28 -1.14
C GLY A 42 6.77 4.19 -2.22
N LEU A 43 7.79 3.36 -2.02
CA LEU A 43 8.85 3.10 -3.00
C LEU A 43 8.28 2.48 -4.28
N LEU A 44 7.41 1.48 -4.14
CA LEU A 44 6.73 0.89 -5.29
C LEU A 44 5.92 1.94 -6.06
N GLN A 45 5.17 2.79 -5.37
CA GLN A 45 4.39 3.85 -6.01
C GLN A 45 5.26 4.93 -6.67
N LEU A 46 6.40 5.29 -6.06
CA LEU A 46 7.42 6.17 -6.65
C LEU A 46 7.90 5.59 -7.99
N VAL A 47 8.29 4.32 -8.00
CA VAL A 47 8.81 3.64 -9.20
C VAL A 47 7.74 3.53 -10.29
N ILE A 48 6.51 3.17 -9.93
CA ILE A 48 5.37 3.12 -10.88
C ILE A 48 5.16 4.50 -11.50
N THR A 49 5.13 5.55 -10.68
CA THR A 49 4.92 6.94 -11.12
C THR A 49 6.03 7.40 -12.05
N TRP A 50 7.29 7.12 -11.67
CA TRP A 50 8.46 7.39 -12.49
C TRP A 50 8.36 6.72 -13.88
N ALA A 51 8.12 5.40 -13.90
CA ALA A 51 8.12 4.62 -15.13
C ALA A 51 7.01 5.02 -16.10
N ARG A 52 5.86 5.47 -15.59
CA ARG A 52 4.73 5.94 -16.40
C ARG A 52 4.93 7.34 -17.00
N ARG A 53 5.69 8.20 -16.33
CA ARG A 53 5.95 9.56 -16.82
C ARG A 53 7.01 9.60 -17.91
N SER A 54 8.06 8.80 -17.77
CA SER A 54 9.19 8.86 -18.69
C SER A 54 8.96 7.94 -19.90
N ALA A 55 8.78 8.55 -21.08
CA ALA A 55 8.69 7.83 -22.35
C ALA A 55 9.96 7.00 -22.64
N GLY A 56 11.10 7.42 -22.09
CA GLY A 56 12.41 6.80 -22.24
C GLY A 56 12.98 6.18 -20.96
N SER A 57 12.13 5.81 -19.98
CA SER A 57 12.55 5.40 -18.63
C SER A 57 13.76 4.46 -18.61
N LYS A 58 14.84 4.88 -17.95
CA LYS A 58 16.09 4.10 -17.77
C LYS A 58 16.25 3.74 -16.30
N ALA A 59 16.30 2.45 -15.99
CA ALA A 59 16.62 1.98 -14.64
C ALA A 59 18.06 1.45 -14.60
N THR A 60 18.86 2.04 -13.73
CA THR A 60 20.23 1.61 -13.41
C THR A 60 20.20 0.90 -12.06
N PHE A 61 20.63 -0.35 -12.00
CA PHE A 61 20.62 -1.15 -10.77
C PHE A 61 22.01 -1.11 -10.14
N ASP A 62 22.12 -0.39 -9.03
CA ASP A 62 23.37 -0.31 -8.28
C ASP A 62 23.71 -1.68 -7.69
N ASP A 63 25.00 -1.95 -7.51
CA ASP A 63 25.56 -3.23 -7.03
C ASP A 63 25.20 -4.48 -7.86
N ILE A 64 24.64 -4.27 -9.05
CA ILE A 64 24.48 -5.31 -10.07
C ILE A 64 25.54 -5.09 -11.14
N ASP A 65 26.42 -6.06 -11.32
CA ASP A 65 27.39 -6.10 -12.43
C ASP A 65 27.12 -7.36 -13.25
N CYS A 66 26.73 -7.20 -14.51
CA CYS A 66 26.35 -8.32 -15.38
C CYS A 66 27.52 -9.25 -15.77
N LYS A 67 28.76 -8.84 -15.50
CA LYS A 67 29.96 -9.65 -15.71
C LYS A 67 30.46 -10.34 -14.44
N ALA A 68 29.92 -9.98 -13.27
CA ALA A 68 30.36 -10.55 -12.01
C ALA A 68 29.85 -12.00 -11.84
N PRO A 69 30.64 -12.93 -11.24
CA PRO A 69 30.22 -14.31 -11.02
C PRO A 69 28.91 -14.48 -10.23
N GLY A 70 28.61 -13.55 -9.33
CA GLY A 70 27.40 -13.56 -8.49
C GLY A 70 26.17 -12.85 -9.09
N PHE A 71 26.27 -12.38 -10.34
CA PHE A 71 25.26 -11.52 -10.98
C PHE A 71 23.83 -12.04 -10.80
N LYS A 72 23.56 -13.30 -11.16
CA LYS A 72 22.21 -13.86 -11.14
C LYS A 72 21.61 -13.93 -9.74
N ALA A 73 22.40 -14.33 -8.75
CA ALA A 73 21.95 -14.43 -7.37
C ALA A 73 21.70 -13.05 -6.75
N ASN A 74 22.57 -12.08 -7.04
CA ASN A 74 22.38 -10.69 -6.60
C ASN A 74 21.14 -10.07 -7.24
N LEU A 75 20.96 -10.29 -8.55
CA LEU A 75 19.79 -9.82 -9.28
C LEU A 75 18.50 -10.48 -8.75
N GLU A 76 18.51 -11.79 -8.50
CA GLU A 76 17.37 -12.50 -7.90
C GLU A 76 16.97 -11.85 -6.57
N LYS A 77 17.91 -11.73 -5.62
CA LYS A 77 17.66 -11.13 -4.31
C LYS A 77 17.09 -9.71 -4.41
N LEU A 78 17.59 -8.90 -5.36
CA LEU A 78 17.10 -7.55 -5.59
C LEU A 78 15.69 -7.56 -6.18
N LEU A 79 15.44 -8.37 -7.22
CA LEU A 79 14.14 -8.48 -7.89
C LEU A 79 13.06 -9.17 -7.03
N GLY A 80 13.43 -9.79 -5.90
CA GLY A 80 12.48 -10.21 -4.88
C GLY A 80 11.78 -9.04 -4.16
N ARG A 81 12.27 -7.79 -4.31
CA ARG A 81 11.65 -6.59 -3.75
C ARG A 81 10.60 -6.01 -4.72
N PRO A 82 9.39 -5.63 -4.27
CA PRO A 82 8.33 -5.16 -5.18
C PRO A 82 8.73 -3.93 -6.02
N TYR A 83 9.34 -2.92 -5.40
CA TYR A 83 9.77 -1.70 -6.12
C TYR A 83 10.88 -1.98 -7.15
N ALA A 84 11.82 -2.88 -6.84
CA ALA A 84 12.89 -3.24 -7.76
C ALA A 84 12.36 -4.07 -8.94
N LEU A 85 11.42 -4.99 -8.68
CA LEU A 85 10.72 -5.69 -9.74
C LEU A 85 9.90 -4.74 -10.62
N ALA A 86 9.24 -3.74 -10.03
CA ALA A 86 8.55 -2.70 -10.78
C ALA A 86 9.50 -1.92 -11.69
N ALA A 87 10.65 -1.49 -11.16
CA ALA A 87 11.66 -0.79 -11.92
C ALA A 87 12.17 -1.66 -13.07
N TRP A 88 12.41 -2.95 -12.77
CA TRP A 88 12.73 -3.95 -13.79
C TRP A 88 11.61 -3.95 -14.81
N VAL A 89 10.43 -4.52 -14.54
CA VAL A 89 9.32 -4.72 -15.49
C VAL A 89 8.99 -3.47 -16.32
N MET A 90 8.86 -2.31 -15.67
CA MET A 90 8.24 -1.13 -16.28
C MET A 90 9.21 -0.29 -17.12
N ALA A 91 10.50 -0.21 -16.77
CA ALA A 91 11.47 0.60 -17.49
C ALA A 91 11.56 0.26 -18.99
N LYS A 92 12.07 1.19 -19.81
CA LYS A 92 12.36 0.93 -21.23
C LYS A 92 13.78 0.40 -21.42
N LEU A 93 14.74 0.92 -20.66
CA LEU A 93 16.14 0.50 -20.67
C LEU A 93 16.57 0.04 -19.28
N LEU A 94 17.32 -1.06 -19.22
CA LEU A 94 17.88 -1.62 -18.00
C LEU A 94 19.40 -1.55 -18.10
N LEU A 95 20.04 -0.96 -17.10
CA LEU A 95 21.49 -0.77 -17.02
C LEU A 95 22.01 -1.35 -15.70
N ASP A 96 23.17 -1.97 -15.75
CA ASP A 96 23.90 -2.40 -14.55
C ASP A 96 24.69 -1.22 -13.94
N THR A 97 25.39 -1.46 -12.83
CA THR A 97 26.17 -0.43 -12.10
C THR A 97 27.25 0.23 -12.96
N ASN A 98 27.73 -0.45 -14.01
CA ASN A 98 28.75 0.03 -14.94
C ASN A 98 28.14 0.70 -16.19
N GLY A 99 26.81 0.88 -16.23
CA GLY A 99 26.10 1.41 -17.39
C GLY A 99 25.96 0.42 -18.54
N GLN A 100 26.26 -0.86 -18.33
CA GLN A 100 26.10 -1.89 -19.35
C GLN A 100 24.62 -2.29 -19.47
N ARG A 101 24.14 -2.40 -20.72
CA ARG A 101 22.75 -2.79 -20.99
C ARG A 101 22.48 -4.23 -20.57
N MET A 102 21.44 -4.40 -19.75
CA MET A 102 20.90 -5.70 -19.38
C MET A 102 19.71 -6.11 -20.25
N GLY A 103 19.64 -7.40 -20.57
CA GLY A 103 18.53 -7.99 -21.29
C GLY A 103 17.35 -8.31 -20.36
N ARG A 104 16.12 -8.24 -20.89
CA ARG A 104 14.92 -8.65 -20.14
C ARG A 104 14.94 -10.10 -19.70
N SER A 105 15.59 -10.95 -20.50
CA SER A 105 15.80 -12.37 -20.24
C SER A 105 16.66 -12.65 -19.00
N GLU A 106 17.55 -11.72 -18.62
CA GLU A 106 18.36 -11.83 -17.40
C GLU A 106 17.46 -11.91 -16.15
N GLY A 107 16.32 -11.22 -16.21
CA GLY A 107 15.32 -11.21 -15.15
C GLY A 107 14.58 -12.53 -15.00
N LYS A 108 14.81 -13.56 -15.82
CA LYS A 108 14.22 -14.89 -15.55
C LYS A 108 14.50 -15.40 -14.14
N VAL A 109 15.56 -14.90 -13.48
CA VAL A 109 15.87 -15.20 -12.08
C VAL A 109 14.74 -14.86 -11.09
N TYR A 110 13.89 -13.85 -11.35
CA TYR A 110 12.76 -13.57 -10.45
C TYR A 110 11.59 -14.55 -10.62
N SER A 111 11.66 -15.48 -11.58
CA SER A 111 10.61 -16.49 -11.75
C SER A 111 10.49 -17.39 -10.53
N SER A 112 11.58 -17.63 -9.78
CA SER A 112 11.56 -18.43 -8.55
C SER A 112 10.55 -17.88 -7.53
N TYR A 113 10.49 -16.56 -7.34
CA TYR A 113 9.51 -15.91 -6.48
C TYR A 113 8.08 -16.08 -6.99
N LEU A 114 7.87 -15.94 -8.32
CA LEU A 114 6.54 -16.08 -8.92
C LEU A 114 6.05 -17.54 -8.89
N ASP A 115 6.96 -18.48 -9.12
CA ASP A 115 6.70 -19.91 -9.06
C ASP A 115 6.33 -20.29 -7.63
N ALA A 116 7.07 -19.77 -6.63
CA ALA A 116 6.75 -19.92 -5.22
C ALA A 116 5.36 -19.36 -4.88
N MET A 117 4.95 -18.21 -5.43
CA MET A 117 3.59 -17.70 -5.26
C MET A 117 2.56 -18.68 -5.81
N ASP A 118 2.75 -19.20 -7.02
CA ASP A 118 1.82 -20.13 -7.66
C ASP A 118 1.80 -21.53 -7.02
N GLU A 119 2.87 -21.90 -6.31
CA GLU A 119 3.01 -23.11 -5.50
C GLU A 119 2.53 -22.93 -4.05
N PHE A 120 2.10 -21.72 -3.66
CA PHE A 120 1.73 -21.36 -2.28
C PHE A 120 2.90 -21.51 -1.28
N ASP A 121 4.14 -21.41 -1.76
CA ASP A 121 5.36 -21.44 -0.95
C ASP A 121 5.75 -20.02 -0.51
N PHE A 122 4.96 -19.47 0.41
CA PHE A 122 5.13 -18.11 0.93
C PHE A 122 6.54 -17.79 1.46
N PRO A 123 7.26 -18.71 2.15
CA PRO A 123 8.66 -18.49 2.54
C PRO A 123 9.60 -18.10 1.40
N ARG A 124 9.34 -18.56 0.18
CA ARG A 124 10.14 -18.27 -1.02
C ARG A 124 9.58 -17.13 -1.87
N THR A 125 8.61 -16.36 -1.38
CA THR A 125 8.03 -15.22 -2.12
C THR A 125 8.70 -13.88 -1.82
N HIS A 126 9.51 -13.80 -0.77
CA HIS A 126 10.20 -12.60 -0.34
C HIS A 126 11.68 -12.93 -0.05
N PRO A 127 12.64 -12.02 -0.31
CA PRO A 127 14.08 -12.27 -0.09
C PRO A 127 14.50 -12.40 1.39
N SER A 128 13.57 -12.24 2.34
CA SER A 128 13.79 -12.40 3.78
C SER A 128 12.59 -13.08 4.44
N SER A 129 12.83 -13.78 5.54
CA SER A 129 11.80 -14.53 6.30
C SER A 129 10.71 -13.66 6.95
N GLY A 130 10.94 -12.34 7.11
CA GLY A 130 9.98 -11.44 7.76
C GLY A 130 8.86 -10.91 6.86
N GLY A 131 8.72 -11.39 5.62
CA GLY A 131 7.73 -10.85 4.69
C GLY A 131 7.22 -11.87 3.67
N VAL A 132 6.08 -11.54 3.05
CA VAL A 132 5.46 -12.29 1.95
C VAL A 132 5.04 -11.30 0.87
N ASN A 133 5.40 -11.57 -0.38
CA ASN A 133 4.98 -10.77 -1.53
C ASN A 133 4.07 -11.58 -2.44
N LEU A 134 2.96 -10.99 -2.87
CA LEU A 134 2.07 -11.53 -3.89
C LEU A 134 1.99 -10.50 -5.02
N LEU A 135 2.64 -10.79 -6.14
CA LEU A 135 2.86 -9.82 -7.22
C LEU A 135 2.17 -10.27 -8.50
N CYS A 136 1.28 -9.41 -9.01
CA CYS A 136 0.61 -9.58 -10.28
C CYS A 136 1.30 -8.68 -11.33
N VAL A 137 1.93 -9.30 -12.33
CA VAL A 137 2.66 -8.57 -13.38
C VAL A 137 1.79 -8.49 -14.64
N GLN A 138 1.18 -7.33 -14.86
CA GLN A 138 0.26 -7.10 -15.96
C GLN A 138 0.95 -7.21 -17.33
N GLY A 139 0.24 -7.81 -18.30
CA GLY A 139 0.78 -8.09 -19.63
C GLY A 139 1.71 -9.30 -19.69
N SER A 140 1.74 -10.13 -18.64
CA SER A 140 2.50 -11.38 -18.57
C SER A 140 1.61 -12.56 -18.22
N SER A 141 2.11 -13.79 -18.35
CA SER A 141 1.43 -15.01 -17.88
C SER A 141 1.19 -15.02 -16.35
N ARG A 142 1.83 -14.10 -15.62
CA ARG A 142 1.75 -13.92 -14.16
C ARG A 142 0.93 -12.69 -13.77
N GLU A 143 0.02 -12.23 -14.64
CA GLU A 143 -0.92 -11.14 -14.31
C GLU A 143 -1.93 -11.56 -13.23
N PHE A 144 -2.24 -12.85 -13.13
CA PHE A 144 -3.27 -13.39 -12.26
C PHE A 144 -2.77 -14.61 -11.48
N ILE A 145 -2.05 -14.39 -10.39
CA ILE A 145 -1.42 -15.47 -9.63
C ILE A 145 -2.45 -16.40 -8.96
N ARG A 146 -2.11 -17.69 -8.85
CA ARG A 146 -2.98 -18.73 -8.29
C ARG A 146 -3.46 -18.46 -6.85
N PRO A 147 -2.69 -17.80 -5.96
CA PRO A 147 -3.17 -17.46 -4.62
C PRO A 147 -4.41 -16.56 -4.60
N LEU A 148 -4.59 -15.69 -5.61
CA LEU A 148 -5.66 -14.69 -5.61
C LEU A 148 -6.75 -15.00 -6.62
N TYR A 149 -6.39 -15.66 -7.72
CA TYR A 149 -7.29 -15.91 -8.84
C TYR A 149 -7.51 -17.40 -9.07
N GLU A 150 -8.69 -17.71 -9.60
CA GLU A 150 -9.06 -19.01 -10.13
C GLU A 150 -9.63 -18.88 -11.55
N GLY A 151 -9.80 -20.00 -12.24
CA GLY A 151 -10.28 -20.05 -13.61
C GLY A 151 -9.17 -20.22 -14.66
N SER A 152 -9.60 -20.39 -15.90
CA SER A 152 -8.72 -20.53 -17.07
C SER A 152 -8.46 -19.19 -17.74
N ASP A 153 -7.53 -19.14 -18.70
CA ASP A 153 -7.23 -17.92 -19.44
C ASP A 153 -8.47 -17.38 -20.17
N GLY A 154 -8.86 -16.14 -19.82
CA GLY A 154 -10.06 -15.47 -20.33
C GLY A 154 -11.25 -15.44 -19.37
N ASP A 155 -11.28 -16.28 -18.33
CA ASP A 155 -12.34 -16.32 -17.30
C ASP A 155 -11.74 -16.28 -15.88
N ARG A 156 -10.59 -15.60 -15.73
CA ARG A 156 -9.95 -15.48 -14.42
C ARG A 156 -10.76 -14.55 -13.53
N LYS A 157 -11.10 -15.04 -12.35
CA LYS A 157 -11.86 -14.32 -11.33
C LYS A 157 -11.16 -14.42 -9.99
N LEU A 158 -11.41 -13.44 -9.12
CA LEU A 158 -10.91 -13.50 -7.76
C LEU A 158 -11.53 -14.67 -7.01
N ARG A 159 -10.69 -15.34 -6.22
CA ARG A 159 -11.11 -16.42 -5.34
C ARG A 159 -12.12 -15.95 -4.31
N GLN A 160 -12.91 -16.89 -3.82
CA GLN A 160 -13.88 -16.59 -2.76
C GLN A 160 -13.16 -16.33 -1.42
N PHE A 161 -13.85 -15.64 -0.51
CA PHE A 161 -13.29 -15.27 0.80
C PHE A 161 -12.63 -16.43 1.53
N GLY A 162 -13.28 -17.61 1.56
CA GLY A 162 -12.77 -18.78 2.26
C GLY A 162 -11.42 -19.27 1.72
N GLU A 163 -11.19 -19.15 0.42
CA GLU A 163 -9.92 -19.56 -0.22
C GLU A 163 -8.83 -18.50 -0.04
N VAL A 164 -9.18 -17.21 -0.18
CA VAL A 164 -8.27 -16.11 0.13
C VAL A 164 -7.85 -16.17 1.60
N ARG A 165 -8.75 -16.61 2.50
CA ARG A 165 -8.41 -16.81 3.91
C ARG A 165 -7.32 -17.86 4.11
N VAL A 166 -7.36 -18.97 3.37
CA VAL A 166 -6.32 -20.01 3.45
C VAL A 166 -4.96 -19.43 3.05
N VAL A 167 -4.93 -18.63 1.97
CA VAL A 167 -3.72 -17.94 1.50
C VAL A 167 -3.19 -16.96 2.54
N VAL A 168 -4.04 -16.08 3.06
CA VAL A 168 -3.64 -15.08 4.06
C VAL A 168 -3.18 -15.75 5.34
N GLN A 169 -3.90 -16.75 5.84
CA GLN A 169 -3.53 -17.47 7.06
C GLN A 169 -2.18 -18.18 6.90
N ALA A 170 -1.91 -18.79 5.75
CA ALA A 170 -0.62 -19.43 5.48
C ALA A 170 0.53 -18.41 5.36
N ALA A 171 0.30 -17.25 4.73
CA ALA A 171 1.26 -16.16 4.69
C ALA A 171 1.57 -15.63 6.10
N LEU A 172 0.54 -15.41 6.93
CA LEU A 172 0.69 -14.96 8.31
C LEU A 172 1.42 -15.99 9.18
N ALA A 173 1.10 -17.28 9.03
CA ALA A 173 1.77 -18.36 9.75
C ALA A 173 3.27 -18.42 9.44
N HIS A 174 3.69 -18.01 8.24
CA HIS A 174 5.10 -17.93 7.88
C HIS A 174 5.82 -16.78 8.57
N ILE A 175 5.24 -15.58 8.54
CA ILE A 175 5.89 -14.35 9.04
C ILE A 175 5.78 -14.18 10.56
N ALA A 176 4.84 -14.88 11.20
CA ALA A 176 4.55 -14.82 12.63
C ALA A 176 4.49 -16.21 13.25
N GLN A 177 5.65 -16.90 13.23
CA GLN A 177 5.78 -18.31 13.62
C GLN A 177 5.55 -18.56 15.12
N ASP A 178 5.68 -17.52 15.93
CA ASP A 178 5.52 -17.51 17.38
C ASP A 178 4.06 -17.32 17.82
N TRP A 179 3.15 -17.01 16.90
CA TRP A 179 1.75 -16.79 17.22
C TRP A 179 1.01 -18.09 17.58
N SER A 180 0.16 -18.00 18.60
CA SER A 180 -0.81 -19.06 18.88
C SER A 180 -1.83 -19.22 17.73
N ALA A 181 -2.39 -20.43 17.57
CA ALA A 181 -3.43 -20.68 16.58
C ALA A 181 -4.66 -19.75 16.73
N ARG A 182 -5.00 -19.36 17.97
CA ARG A 182 -6.08 -18.41 18.25
C ARG A 182 -5.76 -17.01 17.73
N LYS A 183 -4.55 -16.51 17.98
CA LYS A 183 -4.07 -15.20 17.50
C LYS A 183 -4.02 -15.17 15.98
N LEU A 184 -3.45 -16.21 15.36
CA LEU A 184 -3.41 -16.37 13.91
C LEU A 184 -4.81 -16.33 13.28
N LEU A 185 -5.78 -17.07 13.85
CA LEU A 185 -7.15 -17.07 13.35
C LEU A 185 -7.78 -15.67 13.42
N ASP A 186 -7.66 -15.00 14.57
CA ASP A 186 -8.27 -13.69 14.81
C ASP A 186 -7.75 -12.60 13.87
N ILE A 187 -6.44 -12.55 13.66
CA ILE A 187 -5.80 -11.59 12.76
C ILE A 187 -6.02 -11.95 11.29
N SER A 188 -5.99 -13.25 10.94
CA SER A 188 -6.19 -13.71 9.56
C SER A 188 -7.56 -13.34 9.02
N GLU A 189 -8.62 -13.36 9.83
CA GLU A 189 -9.97 -12.97 9.38
C GLU A 189 -10.00 -11.51 8.92
N ALA A 190 -9.42 -10.60 9.74
CA ALA A 190 -9.32 -9.19 9.41
C ALA A 190 -8.43 -8.97 8.17
N ALA A 191 -7.24 -9.55 8.14
CA ALA A 191 -6.32 -9.44 7.01
C ALA A 191 -6.93 -10.00 5.70
N THR A 192 -7.73 -11.06 5.78
CA THR A 192 -8.44 -11.64 4.62
C THR A 192 -9.46 -10.66 4.07
N GLN A 193 -10.26 -10.05 4.93
CA GLN A 193 -11.27 -9.07 4.51
C GLN A 193 -10.60 -7.87 3.85
N LEU A 194 -9.54 -7.32 4.45
CA LEU A 194 -8.76 -6.23 3.86
C LEU A 194 -8.20 -6.62 2.49
N THR A 195 -7.56 -7.80 2.42
CA THR A 195 -6.95 -8.30 1.18
C THR A 195 -7.98 -8.46 0.07
N ARG A 196 -9.10 -9.17 0.33
CA ARG A 196 -10.11 -9.43 -0.70
C ARG A 196 -10.68 -8.12 -1.26
N GLU A 197 -11.14 -7.23 -0.38
CA GLU A 197 -11.81 -6.00 -0.81
C GLU A 197 -10.87 -5.07 -1.58
N LEU A 198 -9.62 -4.92 -1.12
CA LEU A 198 -8.67 -4.00 -1.75
C LEU A 198 -8.08 -4.56 -3.05
N VAL A 199 -7.89 -5.88 -3.13
CA VAL A 199 -7.48 -6.55 -4.38
C VAL A 199 -8.58 -6.49 -5.41
N GLU A 200 -9.84 -6.70 -5.01
CA GLU A 200 -10.98 -6.55 -5.90
C GLU A 200 -11.04 -5.13 -6.47
N ASN A 201 -10.93 -4.10 -5.64
CA ASN A 201 -10.84 -2.73 -6.12
C ASN A 201 -9.67 -2.51 -7.08
N SER A 202 -8.49 -3.07 -6.76
CA SER A 202 -7.31 -2.95 -7.63
C SER A 202 -7.51 -3.66 -8.99
N ASP A 203 -8.15 -4.83 -9.00
CA ASP A 203 -8.42 -5.60 -10.23
C ASP A 203 -9.39 -4.88 -11.17
N TRP A 204 -10.47 -4.34 -10.62
CA TRP A 204 -11.46 -3.60 -11.41
C TRP A 204 -10.92 -2.28 -11.95
N TRP A 205 -10.13 -1.54 -11.17
CA TRP A 205 -9.87 -0.14 -11.45
C TRP A 205 -8.47 0.17 -11.99
N ALA A 206 -7.49 -0.71 -11.78
CA ALA A 206 -6.09 -0.40 -12.07
C ALA A 206 -5.54 -0.96 -13.40
N ARG A 207 -6.28 -1.87 -14.06
CA ARG A 207 -5.80 -2.55 -15.27
C ARG A 207 -5.87 -1.69 -16.53
N THR A 208 -6.74 -0.69 -16.55
CA THR A 208 -6.93 0.20 -17.69
C THR A 208 -6.59 1.64 -17.33
N ASP A 209 -6.34 2.47 -18.33
CA ASP A 209 -6.24 3.92 -18.17
C ASP A 209 -7.62 4.59 -18.00
N GLU A 210 -7.64 5.92 -17.96
CA GLU A 210 -8.88 6.72 -17.89
C GLU A 210 -9.79 6.54 -19.11
N ARG A 211 -9.26 6.03 -20.23
CA ARG A 211 -10.00 5.78 -21.48
C ARG A 211 -10.51 4.34 -21.59
N GLY A 212 -10.15 3.49 -20.62
CA GLY A 212 -10.48 2.07 -20.63
C GLY A 212 -9.50 1.22 -21.45
N VAL A 213 -8.37 1.77 -21.89
CA VAL A 213 -7.34 1.01 -22.61
C VAL A 213 -6.48 0.24 -21.61
N PHE A 214 -6.29 -1.06 -21.84
CA PHE A 214 -5.44 -1.89 -20.99
C PHE A 214 -3.98 -1.45 -21.04
N TYR A 215 -3.34 -1.35 -19.88
CA TYR A 215 -1.91 -1.12 -19.83
C TYR A 215 -1.14 -2.35 -20.34
N SER A 216 -0.12 -2.12 -21.16
CA SER A 216 0.77 -3.19 -21.63
C SER A 216 1.72 -3.69 -20.54
N LYS A 217 1.94 -2.87 -19.51
CA LYS A 217 2.81 -3.16 -18.37
C LYS A 217 2.22 -2.52 -17.13
N GLY A 218 2.28 -3.24 -16.02
CA GLY A 218 1.84 -2.75 -14.72
C GLY A 218 2.14 -3.77 -13.64
N ILE A 219 2.07 -3.31 -12.40
CA ILE A 219 2.17 -4.17 -11.22
C ILE A 219 0.96 -3.92 -10.32
N ARG A 220 0.47 -5.00 -9.72
CA ARG A 220 -0.36 -4.96 -8.51
C ARG A 220 0.33 -5.83 -7.47
N ALA A 221 0.59 -5.28 -6.30
CA ALA A 221 1.34 -5.93 -5.24
C ALA A 221 0.49 -6.01 -3.98
N ILE A 222 0.59 -7.14 -3.29
CA ILE A 222 0.15 -7.31 -1.92
C ILE A 222 1.37 -7.74 -1.12
N THR A 223 1.67 -7.04 -0.05
CA THR A 223 2.81 -7.34 0.80
C THR A 223 2.35 -7.52 2.24
N PHE A 224 2.84 -8.57 2.90
CA PHE A 224 2.66 -8.79 4.33
C PHE A 224 4.02 -8.69 5.01
N ARG A 225 4.08 -8.01 6.15
CA ARG A 225 5.26 -7.95 7.01
C ARG A 225 4.84 -8.03 8.46
N HIS A 226 5.52 -8.86 9.24
CA HIS A 226 5.35 -8.90 10.69
C HIS A 226 6.43 -8.02 11.33
N VAL A 227 6.02 -7.12 12.22
CA VAL A 227 6.93 -6.15 12.85
C VAL A 227 6.61 -6.05 14.32
N ASP A 228 7.60 -6.34 15.15
CA ASP A 228 7.59 -6.01 16.56
C ASP A 228 8.23 -4.66 16.79
N ILE A 229 7.60 -3.85 17.64
CA ILE A 229 8.07 -2.52 18.01
C ILE A 229 8.12 -2.43 19.52
N ASP A 230 9.17 -1.79 20.02
CA ASP A 230 9.29 -1.37 21.39
C ASP A 230 9.34 0.17 21.51
N ASP A 231 9.44 0.66 22.74
CA ASP A 231 9.53 2.09 23.03
C ASP A 231 10.69 2.80 22.29
N ASP A 232 11.80 2.11 22.03
CA ASP A 232 12.96 2.69 21.34
C ASP A 232 12.82 2.65 19.81
N GLY A 233 11.99 1.73 19.30
CA GLY A 233 11.73 1.56 17.88
C GLY A 233 10.78 2.59 17.28
N VAL A 234 10.04 3.35 18.08
CA VAL A 234 8.96 4.23 17.60
C VAL A 234 9.45 5.25 16.57
N GLU A 235 10.48 6.03 16.88
CA GLU A 235 11.01 7.05 15.95
C GLU A 235 11.55 6.40 14.67
N ARG A 236 12.22 5.26 14.81
CA ARG A 236 12.78 4.50 13.68
C ARG A 236 11.70 4.06 12.69
N PHE A 237 10.56 3.56 13.20
CA PHE A 237 9.48 3.05 12.35
C PHE A 237 8.49 4.13 11.87
N SER A 238 8.35 5.23 12.61
CA SER A 238 7.48 6.34 12.22
C SER A 238 8.18 7.37 11.33
N GLY A 239 9.51 7.43 11.34
CA GLY A 239 10.24 8.50 10.66
C GLY A 239 9.85 9.86 11.25
N ASP A 240 9.70 10.86 10.39
CA ASP A 240 9.23 12.19 10.80
C ASP A 240 7.69 12.27 10.90
N ASN A 241 6.99 11.16 10.71
CA ASN A 241 5.55 11.15 10.62
C ASN A 241 4.85 11.24 11.98
N THR A 242 4.31 12.41 12.30
CA THR A 242 3.61 12.63 13.57
C THR A 242 2.37 11.75 13.74
N HIS A 243 1.63 11.43 12.67
CA HIS A 243 0.43 10.59 12.76
C HIS A 243 0.78 9.14 13.12
N VAL A 244 1.79 8.56 12.44
CA VAL A 244 2.27 7.20 12.76
C VAL A 244 2.88 7.18 14.16
N ARG A 245 3.75 8.15 14.47
CA ARG A 245 4.38 8.24 15.79
C ARG A 245 3.36 8.30 16.93
N ASN A 246 2.35 9.17 16.82
CA ASN A 246 1.31 9.30 17.84
C ASN A 246 0.49 8.01 17.98
N TYR A 247 0.18 7.36 16.86
CA TYR A 247 -0.50 6.06 16.88
C TYR A 247 0.33 4.98 17.58
N LEU A 248 1.63 4.88 17.28
CA LEU A 248 2.53 3.91 17.90
C LEU A 248 2.67 4.15 19.40
N HIS A 249 2.91 5.38 19.84
CA HIS A 249 2.99 5.70 21.27
C HIS A 249 1.72 5.37 22.03
N GLN A 250 0.55 5.69 21.45
CA GLN A 250 -0.72 5.35 22.07
C GLN A 250 -0.93 3.84 22.14
N SER A 251 -0.67 3.13 21.04
CA SER A 251 -0.85 1.68 20.99
C SER A 251 0.09 0.95 21.95
N LEU A 252 1.34 1.41 22.09
CA LEU A 252 2.26 0.91 23.11
C LEU A 252 1.78 1.21 24.54
N ALA A 253 1.11 2.35 24.78
CA ALA A 253 0.60 2.69 26.10
C ALA A 253 -0.63 1.85 26.50
N GLU A 254 -1.50 1.52 25.54
CA GLU A 254 -2.80 0.86 25.78
C GLU A 254 -2.74 -0.66 25.65
N ASP A 255 -1.99 -1.18 24.66
CA ASP A 255 -2.16 -2.56 24.16
C ASP A 255 -0.86 -3.39 24.20
N SER A 256 0.25 -2.87 24.75
CA SER A 256 1.54 -3.59 24.76
C SER A 256 1.64 -4.69 25.82
N VAL A 257 2.47 -5.69 25.52
CA VAL A 257 2.96 -6.66 26.49
C VAL A 257 4.20 -6.09 27.17
N ARG A 258 4.28 -6.23 28.50
CA ARG A 258 5.46 -5.82 29.28
C ARG A 258 6.43 -6.99 29.42
N HIS A 259 7.65 -6.81 28.93
CA HIS A 259 8.76 -7.71 29.15
C HIS A 259 9.61 -7.23 30.33
N PRO A 260 9.80 -8.08 31.36
CA PRO A 260 10.56 -7.71 32.55
C PRO A 260 11.99 -7.29 32.19
N ALA A 261 12.48 -6.21 32.78
CA ALA A 261 13.87 -5.76 32.59
C ALA A 261 14.94 -6.68 33.24
N ILE A 262 14.53 -7.82 33.81
CA ILE A 262 15.36 -8.72 34.62
C ILE A 262 16.51 -9.27 33.76
N GLY A 263 17.75 -8.90 34.10
CA GLY A 263 18.96 -9.32 33.39
C GLY A 263 19.42 -8.39 32.27
N SER A 264 18.81 -7.21 32.13
CA SER A 264 19.24 -6.14 31.21
C SER A 264 19.71 -4.89 31.98
N ASP A 265 20.53 -4.04 31.36
CA ASP A 265 20.95 -2.75 31.93
C ASP A 265 19.79 -1.72 32.05
N ARG A 266 18.56 -2.10 31.67
CA ARG A 266 17.41 -1.19 31.67
C ARG A 266 16.76 -1.11 33.06
N LYS A 267 16.39 0.11 33.44
CA LYS A 267 15.69 0.41 34.71
C LYS A 267 14.18 0.16 34.67
N GLN A 268 13.59 -0.07 33.48
CA GLN A 268 12.15 -0.21 33.28
C GLN A 268 11.84 -1.34 32.31
N ASP A 269 10.68 -1.98 32.50
CA ASP A 269 10.16 -3.02 31.62
C ASP A 269 9.98 -2.51 30.20
N LEU A 270 10.27 -3.36 29.23
CA LEU A 270 10.13 -3.10 27.81
C LEU A 270 8.68 -3.34 27.38
N ARG A 271 8.03 -2.33 26.83
CA ARG A 271 6.73 -2.50 26.17
C ARG A 271 6.96 -2.93 24.74
N VAL A 272 6.36 -4.04 24.34
CA VAL A 272 6.44 -4.56 22.97
C VAL A 272 5.03 -4.69 22.39
N LEU A 273 4.89 -4.28 21.13
CA LEU A 273 3.67 -4.43 20.35
C LEU A 273 3.98 -4.98 18.96
N SER A 274 3.20 -5.96 18.55
CA SER A 274 3.32 -6.61 17.25
C SER A 274 2.31 -6.03 16.27
N PHE A 275 2.73 -5.88 15.02
CA PHE A 275 1.88 -5.44 13.92
C PHE A 275 2.02 -6.37 12.71
N VAL A 276 0.92 -6.60 12.02
CA VAL A 276 0.95 -6.97 10.61
C VAL A 276 0.82 -5.71 9.78
N GLU A 277 1.88 -5.39 9.05
CA GLU A 277 1.80 -4.42 7.98
C GLU A 277 1.31 -5.12 6.70
N LEU A 278 0.18 -4.66 6.19
CA LEU A 278 -0.43 -5.09 4.93
C LEU A 278 -0.41 -3.91 3.97
N SER A 279 0.21 -4.06 2.79
CA SER A 279 0.11 -3.05 1.74
C SER A 279 -0.46 -3.63 0.45
N ILE A 280 -1.35 -2.87 -0.18
CA ILE A 280 -1.87 -3.14 -1.52
C ILE A 280 -1.54 -1.94 -2.39
N VAL A 281 -0.76 -2.15 -3.44
CA VAL A 281 -0.37 -1.09 -4.37
C VAL A 281 -0.71 -1.52 -5.79
N ASP A 282 -1.37 -0.63 -6.52
CA ASP A 282 -1.67 -0.82 -7.93
C ASP A 282 -0.99 0.24 -8.80
N SER A 283 -0.94 -0.03 -10.10
CA SER A 283 -0.36 0.87 -11.10
C SER A 283 -1.40 1.60 -11.94
N GLY A 284 -2.65 1.69 -11.49
CA GLY A 284 -3.76 2.30 -12.21
C GLY A 284 -3.69 3.82 -12.37
N PRO A 285 -4.78 4.46 -12.84
CA PRO A 285 -4.87 5.91 -12.91
C PRO A 285 -5.13 6.58 -11.55
N GLY A 286 -5.39 5.82 -10.49
CA GLY A 286 -5.78 6.35 -9.18
C GLY A 286 -7.26 6.70 -9.08
N LEU A 287 -7.71 6.99 -7.85
CA LEU A 287 -9.14 7.06 -7.52
C LEU A 287 -9.86 8.22 -8.22
N ALA A 288 -9.33 9.44 -8.17
CA ALA A 288 -10.00 10.62 -8.72
C ALA A 288 -10.20 10.52 -10.25
N ARG A 289 -9.13 10.21 -11.00
CA ARG A 289 -9.20 10.06 -12.46
C ARG A 289 -10.15 8.93 -12.85
N ARG A 290 -10.10 7.80 -12.13
CA ARG A 290 -11.04 6.70 -12.38
C ARG A 290 -12.48 7.16 -12.14
N TRP A 291 -12.76 7.78 -11.00
CA TRP A 291 -14.09 8.27 -10.66
C TRP A 291 -14.64 9.21 -11.72
N LEU A 292 -13.86 10.21 -12.14
CA LEU A 292 -14.27 11.15 -13.17
C LEU A 292 -14.54 10.47 -14.52
N SER A 293 -13.77 9.44 -14.88
CA SER A 293 -13.96 8.72 -16.15
C SER A 293 -15.19 7.80 -16.18
N SER A 294 -15.54 7.14 -15.07
CA SER A 294 -16.54 6.06 -15.07
C SER A 294 -17.62 6.16 -14.01
N GLY A 295 -17.35 6.82 -12.88
CA GLY A 295 -18.22 6.88 -11.70
C GLY A 295 -19.07 8.14 -11.58
N ALA A 296 -18.56 9.27 -12.04
CA ALA A 296 -19.23 10.57 -11.99
C ALA A 296 -20.44 10.65 -12.93
N LYS A 297 -21.38 11.57 -12.63
CA LYS A 297 -22.52 11.88 -13.52
C LYS A 297 -22.01 12.53 -14.81
N ASP A 298 -21.14 13.53 -14.68
CA ASP A 298 -20.51 14.23 -15.79
C ASP A 298 -19.17 13.58 -16.11
N ARG A 299 -19.23 12.40 -16.75
CA ARG A 299 -18.04 11.61 -17.06
C ARG A 299 -17.09 12.38 -17.96
N ARG A 300 -15.81 12.42 -17.57
CA ARG A 300 -14.75 13.05 -18.36
C ARG A 300 -13.41 12.37 -18.15
N GLU A 301 -12.61 12.38 -19.21
CA GLU A 301 -11.26 11.86 -19.19
C GLU A 301 -10.29 12.92 -18.68
N VAL A 302 -9.41 12.51 -17.76
CA VAL A 302 -8.36 13.35 -17.21
C VAL A 302 -7.06 12.60 -17.33
N SER A 303 -6.26 12.91 -18.35
CA SER A 303 -5.00 12.21 -18.60
C SER A 303 -3.95 12.46 -17.51
N ASP A 304 -4.01 13.62 -16.86
CA ASP A 304 -3.05 14.05 -15.85
C ASP A 304 -3.77 14.72 -14.70
N VAL A 305 -3.66 14.13 -13.51
CA VAL A 305 -4.31 14.62 -12.29
C VAL A 305 -3.90 16.05 -11.95
N ARG A 306 -2.70 16.49 -12.36
CA ARG A 306 -2.21 17.86 -12.11
C ARG A 306 -3.06 18.93 -12.79
N LYS A 307 -3.83 18.58 -13.83
CA LYS A 307 -4.75 19.48 -14.53
C LYS A 307 -6.04 19.74 -13.74
N LEU A 308 -6.30 18.97 -12.69
CA LEU A 308 -7.45 19.19 -11.81
C LEU A 308 -7.09 20.23 -10.73
N PRO A 309 -8.05 21.07 -10.32
CA PRO A 309 -8.00 21.73 -9.02
C PRO A 309 -7.89 20.69 -7.90
N ILE A 310 -7.14 20.99 -6.83
CA ILE A 310 -6.99 20.07 -5.70
C ILE A 310 -8.33 19.76 -5.04
N SER A 311 -9.21 20.76 -4.90
CA SER A 311 -10.55 20.58 -4.34
C SER A 311 -11.39 19.60 -5.17
N GLU A 312 -11.31 19.68 -6.50
CA GLU A 312 -12.05 18.77 -7.38
C GLU A 312 -11.50 17.33 -7.30
N GLU A 313 -10.17 17.19 -7.22
CA GLU A 313 -9.54 15.90 -6.98
C GLU A 313 -9.97 15.29 -5.64
N GLU A 314 -9.99 16.10 -4.58
CA GLU A 314 -10.44 15.72 -3.23
C GLU A 314 -11.91 15.29 -3.25
N GLU A 315 -12.79 16.07 -3.85
CA GLU A 315 -14.20 15.73 -4.02
C GLU A 315 -14.39 14.41 -4.78
N ALA A 316 -13.61 14.18 -5.84
CA ALA A 316 -13.66 12.94 -6.60
C ALA A 316 -13.21 11.73 -5.77
N VAL A 317 -12.12 11.86 -4.99
CA VAL A 317 -11.68 10.79 -4.07
C VAL A 317 -12.72 10.55 -2.99
N VAL A 318 -13.24 11.59 -2.35
CA VAL A 318 -14.27 11.49 -1.30
C VAL A 318 -15.56 10.88 -1.85
N ALA A 319 -15.92 11.16 -3.12
CA ALA A 319 -17.06 10.54 -3.78
C ALA A 319 -16.90 9.02 -3.94
N CYS A 320 -15.66 8.52 -4.11
CA CYS A 320 -15.32 7.10 -3.99
C CYS A 320 -15.49 6.52 -2.57
N PHE A 321 -15.94 7.31 -1.59
CA PHE A 321 -16.36 6.83 -0.28
C PHE A 321 -17.84 7.20 0.02
N ARG A 322 -18.39 8.26 -0.61
CA ARG A 322 -19.79 8.68 -0.39
C ARG A 322 -20.82 7.81 -1.11
N LYS A 323 -20.60 7.43 -2.38
CA LYS A 323 -21.50 6.52 -3.13
C LYS A 323 -21.67 5.15 -2.43
N TRP A 324 -20.79 4.87 -1.48
CA TRP A 324 -20.64 3.65 -0.71
C TRP A 324 -21.48 3.70 0.58
N ALA A 325 -21.83 4.91 1.06
CA ALA A 325 -22.68 5.14 2.24
C ALA A 325 -24.18 5.19 1.89
N THR A 326 -24.55 5.51 0.63
CA THR A 326 -25.95 5.57 0.19
C THR A 326 -26.37 4.23 -0.42
N SER A 327 -26.74 3.28 0.43
CA SER A 327 -27.32 1.99 0.03
C SER A 327 -28.79 2.17 -0.41
N SER A 328 -29.02 2.37 -1.70
CA SER A 328 -30.32 2.03 -2.31
C SER A 328 -30.16 1.74 -3.81
N GLY A 329 -30.09 0.44 -4.14
CA GLY A 329 -30.82 -0.03 -5.32
C GLY A 329 -30.06 -0.65 -6.48
N ASP A 330 -28.73 -0.81 -6.46
CA ASP A 330 -28.09 -1.60 -7.53
C ASP A 330 -26.80 -2.35 -7.14
N THR A 331 -26.69 -3.54 -7.72
CA THR A 331 -25.98 -4.77 -7.31
C THR A 331 -24.46 -4.68 -7.00
N ASN A 332 -24.05 -5.25 -5.85
CA ASN A 332 -22.71 -5.69 -5.40
C ASN A 332 -21.49 -4.73 -5.49
N ARG A 333 -21.62 -3.53 -6.05
CA ARG A 333 -20.50 -2.61 -6.25
C ARG A 333 -20.52 -1.53 -5.18
N GLY A 334 -19.49 -1.47 -4.34
CA GLY A 334 -19.33 -0.35 -3.42
C GLY A 334 -19.40 -0.67 -1.91
N VAL A 335 -19.36 -1.94 -1.49
CA VAL A 335 -19.42 -2.33 -0.07
C VAL A 335 -18.03 -2.36 0.58
N GLY A 336 -16.98 -2.58 -0.20
CA GLY A 336 -15.65 -2.97 0.30
C GLY A 336 -14.89 -1.94 1.12
N LEU A 337 -14.76 -0.70 0.65
CA LEU A 337 -13.99 0.33 1.38
C LEU A 337 -14.66 0.73 2.71
N PHE A 338 -15.99 0.67 2.77
CA PHE A 338 -16.74 0.87 4.00
C PHE A 338 -16.48 -0.28 5.00
N ALA A 339 -16.50 -1.52 4.50
CA ALA A 339 -16.19 -2.70 5.31
C ALA A 339 -14.74 -2.64 5.85
N VAL A 340 -13.78 -2.21 5.03
CA VAL A 340 -12.39 -1.93 5.42
C VAL A 340 -12.35 -0.90 6.56
N ALA A 341 -13.03 0.24 6.43
CA ALA A 341 -13.00 1.28 7.46
C ALA A 341 -13.63 0.82 8.79
N ARG A 342 -14.77 0.12 8.75
CA ARG A 342 -15.40 -0.48 9.95
C ARG A 342 -14.48 -1.49 10.63
N LEU A 343 -13.81 -2.32 9.84
CA LEU A 343 -12.88 -3.32 10.34
C LEU A 343 -11.68 -2.67 11.05
N LEU A 344 -11.04 -1.68 10.41
CA LEU A 344 -9.91 -0.97 10.99
C LEU A 344 -10.30 -0.30 12.31
N ARG A 345 -11.46 0.35 12.38
CA ARG A 345 -11.98 0.91 13.63
C ARG A 345 -12.13 -0.15 14.72
N LYS A 346 -12.73 -1.30 14.39
CA LYS A 346 -12.94 -2.40 15.35
C LYS A 346 -11.61 -2.96 15.87
N ARG A 347 -10.57 -2.96 15.04
CA ARG A 347 -9.25 -3.54 15.33
C ARG A 347 -8.22 -2.52 15.82
N ASN A 348 -8.59 -1.25 16.02
CA ASN A 348 -7.64 -0.16 16.28
C ASN A 348 -6.52 -0.11 15.23
N GLY A 349 -6.83 -0.48 13.98
CA GLY A 349 -5.88 -0.52 12.88
C GLY A 349 -5.73 0.84 12.22
N PHE A 350 -4.52 1.14 11.79
CA PHE A 350 -4.15 2.36 11.09
C PHE A 350 -4.10 2.10 9.58
N MET A 351 -4.59 3.03 8.77
CA MET A 351 -4.39 2.95 7.32
C MET A 351 -4.04 4.30 6.72
N ARG A 352 -3.05 4.27 5.82
CA ARG A 352 -2.72 5.34 4.89
C ARG A 352 -3.24 4.98 3.50
N LEU A 353 -4.04 5.87 2.92
CA LEU A 353 -4.40 5.88 1.51
C LEU A 353 -3.53 6.90 0.77
N ARG A 354 -2.98 6.52 -0.38
CA ARG A 354 -2.20 7.42 -1.24
C ARG A 354 -2.60 7.29 -2.70
N THR A 355 -3.09 8.37 -3.31
CA THR A 355 -3.51 8.41 -4.72
C THR A 355 -3.44 9.83 -5.28
N GLY A 356 -3.05 10.00 -6.54
CA GLY A 356 -2.96 11.33 -7.16
C GLY A 356 -2.04 12.29 -6.39
N ARG A 357 -2.52 13.44 -5.97
CA ARG A 357 -1.80 14.40 -5.10
C ARG A 357 -2.25 14.33 -3.64
N LEU A 358 -3.12 13.37 -3.31
CA LEU A 358 -3.76 13.28 -2.01
C LEU A 358 -3.25 12.08 -1.23
N SER A 359 -3.25 12.22 0.09
CA SER A 359 -3.10 11.12 1.02
C SER A 359 -4.02 11.35 2.21
N PHE A 360 -4.65 10.27 2.66
CA PHE A 360 -5.56 10.28 3.80
C PHE A 360 -5.14 9.24 4.82
N LEU A 361 -5.29 9.58 6.09
CA LEU A 361 -5.21 8.63 7.18
C LEU A 361 -6.61 8.21 7.62
N PHE A 362 -6.68 6.96 8.07
CA PHE A 362 -7.87 6.32 8.63
C PHE A 362 -7.48 5.61 9.91
N GLY A 363 -8.46 5.50 10.81
CA GLY A 363 -8.46 4.50 11.87
C GLY A 363 -7.37 4.71 12.92
N THR A 364 -7.71 5.42 13.99
CA THR A 364 -7.03 5.30 15.29
C THR A 364 -8.03 5.68 16.38
N ARG A 365 -7.97 5.05 17.55
CA ARG A 365 -8.80 5.46 18.70
C ARG A 365 -8.57 6.92 19.10
N SER A 366 -7.31 7.42 19.04
CA SER A 366 -7.01 8.84 19.30
C SER A 366 -7.67 9.78 18.32
N ALA A 367 -7.55 9.51 17.01
CA ALA A 367 -8.18 10.37 16.01
C ALA A 367 -9.71 10.35 16.15
N ILE A 368 -10.30 9.20 16.50
CA ILE A 368 -11.74 9.10 16.74
C ILE A 368 -12.17 10.04 17.87
N SER A 369 -11.52 9.95 19.02
CA SER A 369 -11.84 10.76 20.20
C SER A 369 -11.66 12.26 19.93
N ASP A 370 -10.61 12.61 19.18
CA ASP A 370 -10.35 13.98 18.74
C ASP A 370 -11.44 14.50 17.78
N ILE A 371 -11.86 13.69 16.81
CA ILE A 371 -12.90 14.05 15.85
C ILE A 371 -14.26 14.21 16.53
N GLU A 372 -14.62 13.33 17.46
CA GLU A 372 -15.88 13.42 18.22
C GLU A 372 -15.95 14.71 19.05
N ARG A 373 -14.84 15.07 19.72
CA ARG A 373 -14.72 16.35 20.41
C ARG A 373 -14.89 17.52 19.44
N ARG A 374 -14.31 17.44 18.24
CA ARG A 374 -14.39 18.51 17.24
C ARG A 374 -15.75 18.65 16.58
N LEU A 375 -16.48 17.56 16.32
CA LEU A 375 -17.87 17.61 15.88
C LEU A 375 -18.72 18.44 16.85
N THR A 376 -18.48 18.29 18.15
CA THR A 376 -19.16 19.04 19.21
C THR A 376 -18.70 20.50 19.25
N SER A 377 -17.39 20.75 19.28
CA SER A 377 -16.87 22.13 19.42
C SER A 377 -17.14 23.00 18.19
N GLU A 378 -17.11 22.41 16.99
CA GLU A 378 -17.43 23.08 15.72
C GLU A 378 -18.95 23.16 15.45
N LYS A 379 -19.79 22.69 16.39
CA LYS A 379 -21.26 22.71 16.30
C LYS A 379 -21.79 22.11 14.98
N LYS A 380 -21.19 21.02 14.51
CA LYS A 380 -21.62 20.38 13.27
C LYS A 380 -22.95 19.64 13.47
N ASP A 381 -23.78 19.63 12.43
CA ASP A 381 -25.03 18.88 12.42
C ASP A 381 -24.75 17.38 12.18
N ILE A 382 -24.66 16.61 13.24
CA ILE A 382 -24.39 15.17 13.19
C ILE A 382 -25.55 14.34 12.59
N SER A 383 -26.70 14.96 12.28
CA SER A 383 -27.77 14.26 11.56
C SER A 383 -27.44 14.05 10.08
N LEU A 384 -26.49 14.82 9.54
CA LEU A 384 -26.04 14.66 8.16
C LEU A 384 -25.17 13.40 8.02
N PRO A 385 -25.32 12.61 6.94
CA PRO A 385 -24.53 11.39 6.72
C PRO A 385 -23.06 11.68 6.38
N TYR A 386 -22.74 12.94 6.09
CA TYR A 386 -21.41 13.40 5.72
C TYR A 386 -21.18 14.82 6.19
N LEU A 387 -20.00 15.07 6.74
CA LEU A 387 -19.53 16.38 7.18
C LEU A 387 -18.06 16.60 6.81
N GLN A 388 -17.64 17.85 6.73
CA GLN A 388 -16.24 18.24 6.69
C GLN A 388 -15.95 19.19 7.87
N LEU A 389 -14.90 18.86 8.63
CA LEU A 389 -14.37 19.69 9.69
C LEU A 389 -13.44 20.79 9.15
N GLU A 390 -13.09 21.77 9.97
CA GLU A 390 -12.24 22.92 9.57
C GLU A 390 -10.84 22.52 9.07
N ASP A 391 -10.22 21.51 9.68
CA ASP A 391 -8.94 20.90 9.24
C ASP A 391 -9.07 20.03 7.97
N LYS A 392 -10.21 20.12 7.28
CA LYS A 392 -10.57 19.31 6.11
C LYS A 392 -10.74 17.82 6.39
N THR A 393 -10.81 17.38 7.66
CA THR A 393 -11.18 16.00 7.98
C THR A 393 -12.61 15.74 7.49
N HIS A 394 -12.77 14.75 6.61
CA HIS A 394 -14.09 14.29 6.16
C HIS A 394 -14.62 13.24 7.12
N VAL A 395 -15.84 13.41 7.60
CA VAL A 395 -16.48 12.53 8.58
C VAL A 395 -17.73 11.93 7.96
N PHE A 396 -17.86 10.61 8.05
CA PHE A 396 -19.01 9.86 7.55
C PHE A 396 -19.79 9.34 8.75
N LEU A 397 -21.11 9.54 8.74
CA LEU A 397 -22.00 9.33 9.87
C LEU A 397 -23.17 8.41 9.49
N GLU A 398 -23.63 7.61 10.44
CA GLU A 398 -24.88 6.83 10.37
C GLU A 398 -25.57 6.97 11.72
N ASP A 399 -26.83 7.40 11.72
CA ASP A 399 -27.63 7.64 12.93
C ASP A 399 -26.91 8.49 13.99
N GLY A 400 -26.24 9.56 13.55
CA GLY A 400 -25.49 10.47 14.44
C GLY A 400 -24.17 9.91 14.98
N LYS A 401 -23.77 8.69 14.59
CA LYS A 401 -22.53 8.06 15.02
C LYS A 401 -21.51 8.07 13.90
N MET A 402 -20.29 8.48 14.21
CA MET A 402 -19.20 8.42 13.22
C MET A 402 -18.98 6.97 12.81
N LEU A 403 -19.10 6.69 11.52
CA LEU A 403 -18.75 5.42 10.91
C LEU A 403 -17.25 5.33 10.70
N PHE A 404 -16.71 6.30 9.97
CA PHE A 404 -15.29 6.45 9.66
C PHE A 404 -14.99 7.89 9.25
N PHE A 405 -13.70 8.17 9.03
CA PHE A 405 -13.24 9.49 8.60
C PHE A 405 -12.10 9.35 7.58
N LEU A 406 -11.88 10.42 6.82
CA LEU A 406 -10.70 10.65 5.99
C LEU A 406 -10.04 11.93 6.49
N ARG A 407 -8.94 11.81 7.22
CA ARG A 407 -8.16 12.97 7.65
C ARG A 407 -6.99 13.15 6.68
N PRO A 408 -6.75 14.36 6.13
CA PRO A 408 -5.59 14.60 5.28
C PRO A 408 -4.30 14.17 5.98
N TRP A 409 -3.40 13.52 5.25
CA TRP A 409 -2.07 13.14 5.75
C TRP A 409 -1.17 14.36 6.02
N THR A 410 -1.36 15.40 5.20
CA THR A 410 -0.65 16.68 5.25
C THR A 410 -1.61 17.79 4.87
N GLU A 411 -1.35 19.02 5.33
CA GLU A 411 -2.13 20.20 4.94
C GLU A 411 -1.92 20.57 3.47
N GLU A 412 -0.70 20.36 2.98
CA GLU A 412 -0.29 20.62 1.60
C GLU A 412 -0.54 19.42 0.69
N ALA A 413 -0.80 19.71 -0.58
CA ALA A 413 -0.84 18.69 -1.62
C ALA A 413 0.52 18.01 -1.78
N LEU A 414 0.50 16.70 -2.02
CA LEU A 414 1.69 15.91 -2.28
C LEU A 414 2.02 15.91 -3.79
N GLY A 415 3.19 15.38 -4.14
CA GLY A 415 3.55 15.19 -5.55
C GLY A 415 2.55 14.24 -6.23
N ALA A 416 2.19 14.47 -7.49
CA ALA A 416 1.24 13.59 -8.17
C ALA A 416 1.84 12.18 -8.38
N VAL A 417 1.10 11.14 -7.98
CA VAL A 417 1.43 9.72 -8.21
C VAL A 417 0.48 9.06 -9.17
N GLU A 418 0.97 8.01 -9.82
CA GLU A 418 0.17 7.01 -10.51
C GLU A 418 -0.22 5.90 -9.53
N GLY A 419 -1.36 5.27 -9.79
CA GLY A 419 -1.90 4.18 -8.97
C GLY A 419 -2.55 4.62 -7.65
N THR A 420 -2.94 3.61 -6.88
CA THR A 420 -3.42 3.76 -5.50
C THR A 420 -2.59 2.85 -4.60
N SER A 421 -2.26 3.33 -3.40
CA SER A 421 -1.64 2.55 -2.35
C SER A 421 -2.51 2.60 -1.10
N PHE A 422 -2.81 1.43 -0.55
CA PHE A 422 -3.38 1.24 0.78
C PHE A 422 -2.30 0.60 1.63
N SER A 423 -1.86 1.28 2.69
CA SER A 423 -0.83 0.78 3.61
C SER A 423 -1.42 0.74 5.01
N ILE A 424 -1.46 -0.45 5.61
CA ILE A 424 -2.27 -0.76 6.79
C ILE A 424 -1.37 -1.32 7.89
N LEU A 425 -1.54 -0.84 9.12
CA LEU A 425 -1.04 -1.48 10.33
C LEU A 425 -2.21 -2.11 11.07
N LEU A 426 -2.15 -3.42 11.23
CA LEU A 426 -3.09 -4.19 12.02
C LEU A 426 -2.39 -4.63 13.31
N PRO A 427 -2.76 -4.10 14.48
CA PRO A 427 -2.26 -4.60 15.76
C PRO A 427 -2.53 -6.09 15.89
N ALA A 428 -1.54 -6.83 16.36
CA ALA A 428 -1.57 -8.28 16.45
C ALA A 428 -1.55 -8.80 17.89
#